data_AF-A0A4Q5LG73-F1
#
_entry.id   AF-A0A4Q5LG73-F1
#
_cell.length_a   1.000
_cell.length_b   1.000
_cell.length_c   1.000
_cell.angle_alpha   90.00
_cell.angle_beta   90.00
_cell.angle_gamma   90.00
#
_symmetry.space_group_name_H-M   'P 1'
#
loop_
_entity.id
_entity.type
_entity.pdbx_description
1 polymer ?
#
loop_
_entity_poly.entity_id
_entity_poly.type
_entity_poly.pdbx_seq_one_letter_code
_entity_poly.pdbx_strand_id
1 'polypeptide(L)'
;MPASSQLRGTLEVEALRAELRCILQHPAITLARQQSAEDYISRCTAAEQLRQWLALAVAECGRWEEQALATEAAQCGGRHRLLLWGEPSGQW
;
A
#
# COMPACT_ATOMS: atom_id res chain seq x y z
N MET A 1 -6.55 41.46 -2.73
CA MET A 1 -7.25 40.41 -1.95
C MET A 1 -6.67 39.03 -2.31
N PRO A 2 -5.61 38.54 -1.64
CA PRO A 2 -5.00 37.24 -1.94
C PRO A 2 -5.41 36.06 -1.01
N ALA A 3 -6.21 36.28 0.03
CA ALA A 3 -6.47 35.28 1.07
C ALA A 3 -7.18 33.99 0.59
N SER A 4 -8.02 34.08 -0.44
CA SER A 4 -8.87 32.96 -0.88
C SER A 4 -8.10 31.82 -1.56
N SER A 5 -6.99 32.13 -2.22
CA SER A 5 -6.15 31.11 -2.89
C SER A 5 -5.25 30.38 -1.91
N GLN A 6 -4.80 31.09 -0.87
CA GLN A 6 -3.90 30.56 0.15
C GLN A 6 -4.62 29.56 1.08
N LEU A 7 -5.89 29.84 1.40
CA LEU A 7 -6.76 28.93 2.18
C LEU A 7 -7.07 27.61 1.45
N ARG A 8 -7.18 27.60 0.11
CA ARG A 8 -7.36 26.35 -0.64
C ARG A 8 -6.11 25.48 -0.60
N GLY A 9 -4.94 26.09 -0.77
CA GLY A 9 -3.67 25.36 -0.74
C GLY A 9 -3.41 24.71 0.62
N THR A 10 -3.80 25.36 1.72
CA THR A 10 -3.66 24.77 3.07
C THR A 10 -4.61 23.58 3.29
N LEU A 11 -5.88 23.68 2.86
CA LEU A 11 -6.85 22.58 2.99
C LEU A 11 -6.42 21.35 2.19
N GLU A 12 -5.88 21.57 1.00
CA GLU A 12 -5.36 20.52 0.13
C GLU A 12 -4.17 19.79 0.75
N VAL A 13 -3.22 20.52 1.33
CA VAL A 13 -2.08 19.93 2.05
C VAL A 13 -2.56 19.10 3.22
N GLU A 14 -3.52 19.57 4.02
CA GLU A 14 -4.04 18.81 5.16
C GLU A 14 -4.78 17.54 4.72
N ALA A 15 -5.56 17.58 3.64
CA ALA A 15 -6.20 16.41 3.07
C ALA A 15 -5.17 15.36 2.61
N LEU A 16 -4.13 15.79 1.88
CA LEU A 16 -3.05 14.91 1.44
C LEU A 16 -2.29 14.28 2.60
N ARG A 17 -2.05 15.03 3.69
CA ARG A 17 -1.45 14.49 4.92
C ARG A 17 -2.33 13.42 5.56
N ALA A 18 -3.64 13.65 5.63
CA ALA A 18 -4.58 12.69 6.18
C ALA A 18 -4.62 11.39 5.36
N GLU A 19 -4.66 11.50 4.03
CA GLU A 19 -4.60 10.34 3.13
C GLU A 19 -3.28 9.58 3.28
N LEU A 20 -2.14 10.27 3.29
CA LEU A 20 -0.84 9.64 3.50
C LEU A 20 -0.78 8.89 4.83
N ARG A 21 -1.27 9.48 5.93
CA ARG A 21 -1.33 8.81 7.23
C ARG A 21 -2.16 7.53 7.21
N CYS A 22 -3.26 7.53 6.46
CA CYS A 22 -4.08 6.34 6.27
C CYS A 22 -3.29 5.24 5.53
N ILE A 23 -2.61 5.58 4.43
CA ILE A 23 -1.80 4.61 3.67
C ILE A 23 -0.60 4.11 4.48
N LEU A 24 0.02 4.96 5.28
CA LEU A 24 1.16 4.57 6.13
C LEU A 24 0.81 3.56 7.22
N GLN A 25 -0.47 3.34 7.52
CA GLN A 25 -0.93 2.27 8.41
C GLN A 25 -1.00 0.91 7.72
N HIS A 26 -0.77 0.84 6.41
CA HIS A 26 -0.81 -0.39 5.65
C HIS A 26 0.30 -1.37 6.09
N PRO A 27 0.02 -2.68 6.23
CA PRO A 27 1.01 -3.67 6.72
C PRO A 27 2.25 -3.82 5.84
N ALA A 28 2.17 -3.42 4.57
CA ALA A 28 3.33 -3.35 3.68
C ALA A 28 4.39 -2.35 4.14
N ILE A 29 4.02 -1.35 4.95
CA ILE A 29 4.88 -0.27 5.39
C ILE A 29 5.36 -0.56 6.81
N THR A 30 6.68 -0.58 6.99
CA THR A 30 7.28 -0.84 8.30
C THR A 30 7.10 0.34 9.24
N LEU A 31 7.03 0.07 10.55
CA LEU A 31 6.89 1.10 11.59
C LEU A 31 7.99 2.18 11.52
N ALA A 32 9.24 1.78 11.27
CA ALA A 32 10.35 2.73 11.15
C ALA A 32 10.18 3.68 9.96
N ARG A 33 9.62 3.19 8.85
CA ARG A 33 9.33 4.00 7.66
C ARG A 33 8.10 4.86 7.87
N GLN A 34 7.09 4.37 8.57
CA GLN A 34 5.95 5.16 9.01
C GLN A 34 6.38 6.36 9.86
N GLN A 35 7.23 6.15 10.86
CA GLN A 35 7.76 7.23 11.70
C GLN A 35 8.55 8.26 10.90
N SER A 36 9.46 7.79 10.03
CA SER A 36 10.24 8.68 9.16
C SER A 36 9.37 9.48 8.18
N ALA A 37 8.30 8.86 7.67
CA ALA A 37 7.34 9.51 6.79
C ALA A 37 6.49 10.53 7.53
N GLU A 38 6.02 10.24 8.75
CA GLU A 38 5.25 11.18 9.59
C GLU A 38 6.06 12.45 9.89
N ASP A 39 7.34 12.31 10.23
CA ASP A 39 8.25 13.43 10.44
C ASP A 39 8.42 14.29 9.18
N TYR A 40 8.39 13.69 8.00
CA TYR A 40 8.49 14.42 6.74
C TYR A 40 7.17 15.12 6.37
N ILE A 41 6.05 14.40 6.47
CA ILE A 41 4.70 14.86 6.11
C ILE A 41 4.25 16.02 7.00
N SER A 42 4.60 15.99 8.29
CA SER A 42 4.30 17.06 9.25
C SER A 42 4.99 18.38 8.91
N ARG A 43 6.19 18.33 8.31
CA ARG A 43 7.00 19.50 7.93
C ARG A 43 6.78 19.96 6.49
N CYS A 44 6.35 19.07 5.60
CA CYS A 44 6.19 19.36 4.17
C CYS A 44 4.95 20.25 3.93
N THR A 45 5.14 21.40 3.29
CA THR A 45 4.06 22.34 2.91
C THR A 45 3.77 22.34 1.41
N ALA A 46 4.55 21.58 0.62
CA ALA A 46 4.39 21.50 -0.82
C ALA A 46 3.41 20.38 -1.20
N ALA A 47 2.21 20.76 -1.65
CA ALA A 47 1.16 19.82 -2.05
C ALA A 47 1.63 18.82 -3.12
N GLU A 48 2.40 19.27 -4.12
CA GLU A 48 2.93 18.40 -5.17
C GLU A 48 3.86 17.29 -4.64
N GLN A 49 4.70 17.61 -3.64
CA GLN A 49 5.58 16.61 -3.03
C GLN A 49 4.75 15.58 -2.26
N LEU A 50 3.71 16.01 -1.55
CA LEU A 50 2.79 15.11 -0.86
C LEU A 50 2.03 14.22 -1.84
N ARG A 51 1.57 14.75 -2.98
CA ARG A 51 0.93 13.94 -4.05
C ARG A 51 1.86 12.87 -4.61
N GLN A 52 3.11 13.23 -4.90
CA GLN A 52 4.10 12.28 -5.41
C GLN A 52 4.37 11.17 -4.39
N TRP A 53 4.50 11.53 -3.12
CA TRP A 53 4.65 10.56 -2.04
C TRP A 53 3.45 9.64 -1.90
N LEU A 54 2.23 10.18 -2.02
CA LEU A 54 1.00 9.40 -1.98
C LEU A 54 0.99 8.36 -3.10
N ALA A 55 1.29 8.78 -4.34
CA ALA A 55 1.35 7.88 -5.49
C ALA A 55 2.40 6.75 -5.31
N LEU A 56 3.57 7.08 -4.75
CA LEU A 56 4.61 6.09 -4.45
C LEU A 56 4.16 5.09 -3.39
N ALA A 57 3.53 5.56 -2.32
CA ALA A 57 3.05 4.72 -1.23
C ALA A 57 1.92 3.77 -1.70
N VAL A 58 0.97 4.28 -2.52
CA VAL A 58 -0.07 3.46 -3.16
C VAL A 58 0.54 2.36 -4.03
N ALA A 59 1.48 2.73 -4.92
CA ALA A 59 2.10 1.77 -5.82
C ALA A 59 2.88 0.67 -5.07
N GLU A 60 3.50 1.01 -3.94
CA GLU A 60 4.18 0.05 -3.08
C GLU A 60 3.21 -0.92 -2.39
N CYS A 61 2.10 -0.40 -1.85
CA CYS A 61 1.06 -1.24 -1.25
C CYS A 61 0.47 -2.21 -2.30
N GLY A 62 0.18 -1.73 -3.51
CA GLY A 62 -0.31 -2.58 -4.60
C GLY A 62 0.65 -3.72 -4.96
N ARG A 63 1.96 -3.45 -5.05
CA ARG A 63 2.97 -4.51 -5.30
C ARG A 63 3.01 -5.54 -4.17
N TRP A 64 2.87 -5.09 -2.93
CA TRP A 64 2.83 -6.00 -1.78
C TRP A 64 1.59 -6.90 -1.83
N GLU A 65 0.43 -6.35 -2.17
CA GLU A 65 -0.83 -7.10 -2.32
C GLU A 65 -0.73 -8.14 -3.44
N GLU A 66 -0.20 -7.76 -4.61
CA GLU A 66 0.04 -8.69 -5.72
C GLU A 66 0.95 -9.85 -5.29
N GLN A 67 2.01 -9.56 -4.54
CA GLN A 67 2.93 -10.58 -4.04
C GLN A 67 2.30 -11.46 -2.97
N ALA A 68 1.46 -10.91 -2.09
CA ALA A 68 0.69 -11.66 -1.10
C ALA A 68 -0.28 -12.62 -1.80
N LEU A 69 -1.06 -12.13 -2.77
CA LEU A 69 -1.97 -12.94 -3.57
C LEU A 69 -1.25 -14.05 -4.35
N ALA A 70 -0.09 -13.75 -4.96
CA ALA A 70 0.71 -14.76 -5.65
C ALA A 70 1.21 -15.85 -4.70
N THR A 71 1.58 -15.47 -3.47
CA THR A 71 2.02 -16.37 -2.42
C THR A 71 0.87 -17.24 -1.90
N GLU A 72 -0.32 -16.68 -1.73
CA GLU A 72 -1.55 -17.42 -1.40
C GLU A 72 -1.94 -18.40 -2.51
N ALA A 73 -1.86 -17.97 -3.78
CA ALA A 73 -2.14 -18.80 -4.94
C ALA A 73 -1.16 -19.99 -5.04
N ALA A 74 0.13 -19.77 -4.77
CA ALA A 74 1.13 -20.84 -4.73
C ALA A 74 0.85 -21.85 -3.60
N GLN A 75 0.43 -21.38 -2.42
CA GLN A 75 0.11 -22.23 -1.28
C GLN A 75 -1.19 -23.02 -1.48
N CYS A 76 -2.23 -22.41 -2.06
CA CYS A 76 -3.48 -23.08 -2.39
C CYS A 76 -3.33 -24.05 -3.58
N GLY A 77 -2.53 -23.67 -4.59
CA GLY A 77 -2.21 -24.52 -5.73
C GLY A 77 -1.39 -25.77 -5.38
N GLY A 78 -0.61 -25.71 -4.30
CA GLY A 78 0.13 -26.87 -3.76
C GLY A 78 -0.76 -27.96 -3.15
N ARG A 79 -1.93 -27.59 -2.60
CA ARG A 79 -2.87 -28.55 -1.99
C ARG A 79 -3.77 -29.23 -3.02
N HIS A 80 -4.01 -28.59 -4.18
CA HIS A 80 -4.83 -29.19 -5.24
C HIS A 80 -4.07 -30.23 -6.09
N ARG A 81 -2.73 -30.18 -6.12
CA ARG A 81 -1.90 -31.19 -6.82
C ARG A 81 -1.72 -32.50 -6.04
N LEU A 82 -1.97 -32.51 -4.72
CA LEU A 82 -1.91 -33.72 -3.89
C LEU A 82 -3.21 -34.54 -3.87
N LEU A 83 -4.33 -33.98 -4.37
CA LEU A 83 -5.62 -34.69 -4.46
C LEU A 83 -5.94 -35.20 -5.87
N LEU A 84 -5.14 -34.83 -6.88
CA LEU A 84 -5.28 -35.31 -8.26
C LEU A 84 -4.39 -36.51 -8.61
N TRP A 85 -3.47 -36.89 -7.72
CA TRP A 85 -2.84 -38.22 -7.74
C TRP A 85 -3.64 -39.16 -6.85
N GLY A 86 -4.89 -39.37 -7.26
CA GLY A 86 -5.65 -40.54 -6.83
C GLY A 86 -4.85 -41.80 -7.17
N GLU A 87 -4.86 -42.74 -6.23
CA GLU A 87 -4.20 -44.03 -6.33
C GLU A 87 -4.46 -44.72 -7.68
N PRO A 88 -3.46 -45.37 -8.31
CA PRO A 88 -3.76 -46.36 -9.33
C PRO A 88 -4.31 -47.61 -8.63
N SER A 89 -5.58 -47.55 -8.24
CA SER A 89 -6.38 -48.76 -8.07
C SER A 89 -6.62 -49.36 -9.46
N GLY A 90 -5.98 -50.50 -9.73
CA GLY A 90 -6.44 -51.44 -10.75
C GLY A 90 -5.44 -51.75 -11.84
N GLN A 91 -4.71 -52.84 -11.67
CA GLN A 91 -4.50 -53.80 -12.75
C GLN A 91 -4.39 -55.21 -12.17
N TRP A 92 -5.09 -56.12 -12.85
CA TRP A 92 -5.44 -57.50 -12.55
C TRP A 92 -4.26 -58.42 -12.22
#